data_AF-A0A3B0FIK5-F1
#
_entry.id   AF-A0A3B0FIK5-F1
#
_cell.length_a   1.000
_cell.length_b   1.000
_cell.length_c   1.000
_cell.angle_alpha   90.00
_cell.angle_beta   90.00
_cell.angle_gamma   90.00
#
_symmetry.space_group_name_H-M   'P 1'
#
loop_
_entity.id
_entity.type
_entity.pdbx_description
1 polymer ?
#
loop_
_entity_poly.entity_id
_entity_poly.type
_entity_poly.pdbx_seq_one_letter_code
_entity_poly.pdbx_strand_id
1 'polypeptide(L)' 'MSARLTYSDKFKADAVELVVSSGRSPASVAPELGISVTALKRWVRLSRE' A
#
# COMPACT_ATOMS: atom_id res chain seq x y z
N MET A 1 -16.19 13.37 15.23
CA MET A 1 -14.93 12.59 15.21
C MET A 1 -14.80 11.97 13.83
N SER A 2 -14.12 12.64 12.90
CA SER A 2 -13.87 12.07 11.57
C SER A 2 -12.89 10.92 11.76
N ALA A 3 -13.41 9.70 11.89
CA ALA A 3 -12.60 8.51 11.92
C ALA A 3 -11.85 8.47 10.58
N ARG A 4 -10.60 8.93 10.58
CA ARG A 4 -9.69 8.63 9.48
C ARG A 4 -9.67 7.11 9.45
N LEU A 5 -10.25 6.52 8.40
CA LEU A 5 -10.06 5.11 8.11
C LEU A 5 -8.58 4.93 7.78
N THR A 6 -7.76 4.83 8.82
CA THR A 6 -6.36 4.50 8.71
C THR A 6 -6.29 3.02 8.45
N TYR A 7 -5.74 2.64 7.30
CA TYR A 7 -5.37 1.27 7.02
C TYR A 7 -4.50 0.75 8.18
N SER A 8 -4.76 -0.48 8.61
CA SER A 8 -3.96 -1.13 9.65
C SER A 8 -2.53 -1.30 9.14
N ASP A 9 -1.55 -1.24 10.05
CA ASP A 9 -0.14 -1.36 9.65
C ASP A 9 0.17 -2.74 9.05
N LYS A 10 -0.53 -3.79 9.51
CA LYS A 10 -0.49 -5.10 8.87
C LYS A 10 -0.95 -5.04 7.41
N PHE A 11 -2.06 -4.37 7.13
CA PHE A 11 -2.55 -4.25 5.76
C PHE A 11 -1.58 -3.47 4.86
N LYS A 12 -0.96 -2.41 5.39
CA LYS A 12 0.07 -1.65 4.64
C LYS A 12 1.28 -2.54 4.32
N ALA A 13 1.75 -3.31 5.30
CA ALA A 13 2.87 -4.22 5.14
C ALA A 13 2.57 -5.31 4.10
N ASP A 14 1.42 -5.98 4.23
CA ASP A 14 0.99 -7.02 3.29
C ASP A 14 0.88 -6.46 1.85
N ALA A 15 0.35 -5.23 1.68
CA ALA A 15 0.25 -4.57 0.38
C ALA A 15 1.61 -4.19 -0.22
N VAL A 16 2.55 -3.74 0.61
CA VAL A 16 3.93 -3.41 0.20
C VAL A 16 4.69 -4.68 -0.17
N GLU A 17 4.60 -5.73 0.65
CA GLU A 17 5.23 -7.02 0.41
C GLU A 17 4.73 -7.61 -0.90
N LEU A 18 3.43 -7.53 -1.18
CA LEU A 18 2.87 -7.96 -2.46
C LEU A 18 3.53 -7.24 -3.63
N VAL A 19 3.70 -5.92 -3.58
CA VAL A 19 4.36 -5.13 -4.64
C VAL A 19 5.83 -5.54 -4.81
N VAL A 20 6.56 -5.70 -3.69
CA VAL A 20 8.00 -6.02 -3.71
C VAL A 20 8.24 -7.45 -4.18
N SER A 21 7.47 -8.41 -3.68
CA SER A 21 7.58 -9.84 -3.99
C SER A 21 7.13 -10.15 -5.42
N SER A 22 6.01 -9.56 -5.85
CA SER A 22 5.52 -9.76 -7.23
C SER A 22 6.25 -8.94 -8.28
N GLY A 23 7.07 -7.96 -7.89
CA GLY A 23 7.73 -7.01 -8.79
C GLY A 23 6.75 -6.12 -9.58
N ARG A 24 5.46 -6.12 -9.21
CA ARG A 24 4.42 -5.37 -9.91
C ARG A 24 4.45 -3.90 -9.52
N SER A 25 3.94 -3.05 -10.41
CA SER A 25 3.86 -1.62 -10.10
C SER A 25 2.77 -1.34 -9.05
N PRO A 26 2.98 -0.40 -8.10
CA PRO A 26 1.92 0.04 -7.18
C PRO A 26 0.64 0.52 -7.87
N ALA A 27 0.75 1.00 -9.11
CA ALA A 27 -0.39 1.45 -9.90
C ALA A 27 -1.30 0.30 -10.36
N SER A 28 -0.73 -0.90 -10.55
CA SER A 28 -1.50 -2.11 -10.88
C SER A 28 -2.10 -2.76 -9.63
N VAL A 29 -1.37 -2.77 -8.51
CA VAL A 29 -1.78 -3.47 -7.28
C VAL A 29 -2.81 -2.67 -6.46
N ALA A 30 -2.70 -1.34 -6.43
CA ALA A 30 -3.61 -0.49 -5.65
C ALA A 30 -5.11 -0.64 -6.02
N PRO A 31 -5.53 -0.63 -7.30
CA PRO A 31 -6.94 -0.85 -7.65
C PRO A 31 -7.43 -2.27 -7.30
N GLU A 32 -6.56 -3.28 -7.32
CA GLU A 32 -6.91 -4.65 -6.92
C GLU A 32 -7.21 -4.74 -5.41
N LEU A 33 -6.47 -3.98 -4.60
CA LEU A 33 -6.65 -3.91 -3.14
C LEU A 33 -7.69 -2.86 -2.70
N GLY A 34 -8.29 -2.12 -3.64
CA GLY A 34 -9.25 -1.05 -3.33
C GLY A 34 -8.63 0.14 -2.58
N ILE A 35 -7.33 0.40 -2.79
CA ILE A 35 -6.62 1.50 -2.12
C ILE A 35 -6.12 2.53 -3.13
N SER A 36 -5.78 3.72 -2.63
CA SER A 36 -5.20 4.75 -3.49
C SER A 36 -3.76 4.38 -3.90
N VAL A 37 -3.46 4.54 -5.19
CA VAL A 37 -2.10 4.37 -5.75
C VAL A 37 -1.09 5.25 -5.00
N THR A 38 -1.49 6.47 -4.63
CA THR A 38 -0.65 7.42 -3.90
C THR A 38 -0.29 6.91 -2.50
N ALA A 39 -1.24 6.30 -1.78
CA ALA A 39 -0.96 5.71 -0.48
C ALA A 39 -0.01 4.52 -0.60
N LEU A 40 -0.25 3.61 -1.55
CA LEU A 40 0.61 2.45 -1.76
C LEU A 40 2.04 2.86 -2.15
N LYS A 41 2.19 3.82 -3.07
CA LYS A 41 3.52 4.38 -3.42
C LYS A 41 4.24 4.96 -2.21
N ARG A 42 3.52 5.66 -1.33
CA ARG A 42 4.10 6.21 -0.10
C ARG A 42 4.57 5.11 0.85
N TRP A 43 3.77 4.06 1.05
CA TRP A 43 4.15 2.94 1.93
C TRP A 43 5.36 2.17 1.38
N VAL A 44 5.39 1.91 0.07
CA VAL A 44 6.54 1.25 -0.58
C VAL A 44 7.81 2.10 -0.41
N ARG A 45 7.71 3.43 -0.54
CA ARG A 45 8.85 4.32 -0.31
C ARG A 45 9.34 4.25 1.14
N LEU A 46 8.42 4.37 2.10
CA LEU A 46 8.73 4.31 3.54
C LEU A 46 9.30 2.95 3.98
N SER A 47 8.96 1.86 3.29
CA SER A 47 9.49 0.52 3.60
C SER A 47 10.92 0.26 3.10
N ARG A 48 11.43 1.13 2.21
CA ARG A 48 12.76 1.01 1.60
C ARG A 48 13.79 1.94 2.24
N GLU A 49 13.37 2.78 3.18
CA GLU A 49 14.21 3.67 4.00
C GLU A 49 14.45 3.05 5.37
#